data_AF-A0A493T721-F1
#
_entry.id   AF-A0A493T721-F1
#
_cell.length_a   1.000
_cell.length_b   1.000
_cell.length_c   1.000
_cell.angle_alpha   90.00
_cell.angle_beta   90.00
_cell.angle_gamma   90.00
#
_symmetry.space_group_name_H-M   'P 1'
#
loop_
_entity.id
_entity.type
_entity.pdbx_description
1 polymer ?
#
loop_
_entity_poly.entity_id
_entity_poly.type
_entity_poly.pdbx_seq_one_letter_code
_entity_poly.pdbx_strand_id
1 'polypeptide(L)'
;LECLVLLLWTFLVPLAQAGQAEKERMHLEQKLYDGVTATSLWLDGVEEQIFITTSHLPEEETEIYLSKQESLAKEIKEITEEMDKNKNLFTQTFPENRDNKDVIEDTLDCLLGRLTLLESVVNQRCHQMKDRLQEIVTFKNDLKILFTSLADNKYLVLQKLAEAAEKPETEQMQVILQAEEGLKELDAGISELKKRVEKLQIDQPAVQELSKLQDTYDEVVKIIGSRRSDLNQNLSLKRQYERALQDLADLVETGQEKMVGDQKMIVASKEEVQLLLDKHKEYFQGLESHMILTETLFRKMSSFALLKETQSHSELMTQASAVLKLAHKRGVELEYILETWMHLDEDYQELTRQLESVEGNIPTVGLVEETEDKLRGRIALFQHLRSNLTEYQPKLDQVLDDGKRLLFSVIFKRSGSPQTEEGGYSSIACRIIPN
;
A
#
# COMPACT_ATOMS: atom_id res chain seq x y z
N LEU A 1 39.75 6.80 60.87
CA LEU A 1 38.76 7.29 61.85
C LEU A 1 39.25 7.24 63.29
N GLU A 2 39.65 6.07 63.82
CA GLU A 2 40.07 5.94 65.22
C GLU A 2 41.18 6.93 65.61
N CYS A 3 42.19 7.18 64.77
CA CYS A 3 43.24 8.16 65.09
C CYS A 3 42.76 9.62 65.14
N LEU A 4 41.74 10.01 64.36
CA LEU A 4 41.20 11.37 64.31
C LEU A 4 40.21 11.62 65.46
N VAL A 5 39.39 10.61 65.77
CA VAL A 5 38.53 10.60 66.97
C VAL A 5 39.38 10.52 68.23
N LEU A 6 40.47 9.75 68.25
CA LEU A 6 41.44 9.71 69.35
C LEU A 6 42.23 11.02 69.46
N LEU A 7 42.57 11.69 68.35
CA LEU A 7 43.13 13.04 68.39
C LEU A 7 42.12 13.96 69.07
N LEU A 8 40.89 14.08 68.54
CA LEU A 8 39.78 14.87 69.11
C LEU A 8 39.43 14.54 70.57
N TRP A 9 39.47 13.26 70.98
CA TRP A 9 39.25 12.83 72.37
C TRP A 9 40.45 13.16 73.28
N THR A 10 41.68 13.03 72.79
CA THR A 10 42.89 13.39 73.55
C THR A 10 43.06 14.91 73.71
N PHE A 11 42.27 15.72 73.01
CA PHE A 11 42.20 17.19 73.20
C PHE A 11 41.44 17.62 74.45
N LEU A 12 40.29 17.02 74.76
CA LEU A 12 39.35 17.56 75.76
C LEU A 12 39.54 16.99 77.17
N VAL A 13 40.07 15.78 77.31
CA VAL A 13 40.33 15.19 78.64
C VAL A 13 41.33 16.01 79.48
N PRO A 14 42.40 16.62 78.92
CA PRO A 14 43.31 17.47 79.70
C PRO A 14 42.77 18.88 79.99
N LEU A 15 41.77 19.36 79.22
CA LEU A 15 41.22 20.72 79.36
C LEU A 15 40.45 20.94 80.68
N ALA A 16 40.01 19.86 81.33
CA ALA A 16 39.37 19.89 82.64
C ALA A 16 40.35 20.11 83.81
N GLN A 17 41.66 20.06 83.58
CA GLN A 17 42.68 20.20 84.61
C GLN A 17 43.89 21.00 84.10
N ALA A 18 43.81 22.34 84.05
CA ALA A 18 45.02 23.16 84.09
C ALA A 18 44.73 24.63 84.41
N GLY A 19 45.02 25.02 85.65
CA GLY A 19 45.45 26.38 85.96
C GLY A 19 46.96 26.48 85.81
N GLN A 20 47.42 27.45 85.00
CA GLN A 20 48.79 27.95 84.81
C GLN A 20 49.79 27.13 83.93
N ALA A 21 50.02 27.60 82.70
CA ALA A 21 51.33 28.03 82.16
C ALA A 21 51.25 28.34 80.64
N GLU A 22 52.00 29.34 80.18
CA GLU A 22 52.11 29.75 78.76
C GLU A 22 52.63 28.63 77.84
N LYS A 23 53.36 27.66 78.41
CA LYS A 23 53.88 26.45 77.75
C LYS A 23 52.80 25.41 77.43
N GLU A 24 51.75 25.34 78.25
CA GLU A 24 50.60 24.46 78.03
C GLU A 24 49.66 25.03 76.95
N ARG A 25 49.60 26.37 76.79
CA ARG A 25 48.89 27.04 75.68
C ARG A 25 49.49 26.69 74.33
N MET A 26 50.81 26.86 74.19
CA MET A 26 51.52 26.60 72.93
C MET A 26 51.38 25.13 72.51
N HIS A 27 51.34 24.22 73.49
CA HIS A 27 51.11 22.79 73.26
C HIS A 27 49.66 22.48 72.83
N LEU A 28 48.68 23.22 73.34
CA LEU A 28 47.27 23.05 72.97
C LEU A 28 46.98 23.61 71.56
N GLU A 29 47.52 24.78 71.23
CA GLU A 29 47.43 25.39 69.90
C GLU A 29 48.14 24.54 68.84
N GLN A 30 49.32 23.99 69.16
CA GLN A 30 50.03 23.07 68.27
C GLN A 30 49.21 21.80 68.00
N LYS A 31 48.63 21.20 69.05
CA LYS A 31 47.73 20.06 68.85
C LYS A 31 46.58 20.46 67.94
N LEU A 32 45.92 21.60 68.18
CA LEU A 32 44.74 22.07 67.41
C LEU A 32 45.10 22.19 65.95
N TYR A 33 46.24 22.80 65.67
CA TYR A 33 46.82 22.88 64.33
C TYR A 33 47.03 21.49 63.72
N ASP A 34 47.63 20.54 64.44
CA ASP A 34 47.86 19.17 63.95
C ASP A 34 46.54 18.43 63.66
N GLY A 35 45.53 18.58 64.53
CA GLY A 35 44.21 17.98 64.38
C GLY A 35 43.40 18.56 63.22
N VAL A 36 43.41 19.89 63.09
CA VAL A 36 42.80 20.61 61.95
C VAL A 36 43.50 20.22 60.64
N THR A 37 44.83 20.17 60.64
CA THR A 37 45.62 19.78 59.46
C THR A 37 45.33 18.34 59.05
N ALA A 38 45.29 17.41 60.00
CA ALA A 38 44.96 16.01 59.74
C ALA A 38 43.52 15.84 59.21
N THR A 39 42.57 16.59 59.77
CA THR A 39 41.17 16.57 59.31
C THR A 39 41.06 17.14 57.90
N SER A 40 41.71 18.27 57.64
CA SER A 40 41.74 18.88 56.30
C SER A 40 42.36 17.95 55.27
N LEU A 41 43.48 17.30 55.58
CA LEU A 41 44.15 16.35 54.67
C LEU A 41 43.27 15.12 54.38
N TRP A 42 42.52 14.64 55.38
CA TRP A 42 41.56 13.57 55.17
C TRP A 42 40.40 14.02 54.26
N LEU A 43 39.85 15.22 54.50
CA LEU A 43 38.80 15.80 53.65
C LEU A 43 39.26 15.98 52.20
N ASP A 44 40.53 16.34 51.98
CA ASP A 44 41.12 16.43 50.63
C ASP A 44 41.07 15.05 49.92
N GLY A 45 41.44 13.98 50.63
CA GLY A 45 41.35 12.61 50.10
C GLY A 45 39.91 12.13 49.88
N VAL A 46 38.97 12.58 50.70
CA VAL A 46 37.53 12.30 50.53
C VAL A 46 36.98 13.00 49.29
N GLU A 47 37.34 14.27 49.10
CA GLU A 47 36.98 15.05 47.91
C GLU A 47 37.48 14.36 46.64
N GLU A 48 38.75 13.96 46.60
CA GLU A 48 39.31 13.22 45.46
C GLU A 48 38.48 11.97 45.11
N GLN A 49 38.01 11.22 46.11
CA GLN A 49 37.18 10.04 45.88
C GLN A 49 35.76 10.38 45.43
N ILE A 50 35.16 11.43 45.99
CA ILE A 50 33.81 11.89 45.63
C ILE A 50 33.77 12.45 44.21
N PHE A 51 34.85 13.06 43.70
CA PHE A 51 34.84 13.67 42.35
C PHE A 51 35.11 12.70 41.19
N ILE A 52 35.42 11.43 41.44
CA ILE A 52 35.61 10.43 40.39
C ILE A 52 34.32 10.31 39.57
N THR A 53 34.34 10.58 38.26
CA THR A 53 33.15 10.47 37.39
C THR A 53 32.62 9.03 37.35
N THR A 54 31.41 8.81 37.88
CA THR A 54 30.76 7.48 37.90
C THR A 54 29.66 7.35 36.84
N SER A 55 29.45 8.40 36.05
CA SER A 55 28.42 8.45 35.02
C SER A 55 28.62 7.37 33.96
N HIS A 56 29.80 6.75 33.84
CA HIS A 56 30.15 5.77 32.81
C HIS A 56 30.31 4.32 33.29
N LEU A 57 30.01 4.05 34.57
CA LEU A 57 30.24 2.72 35.14
C LEU A 57 29.08 1.77 34.79
N PRO A 58 29.38 0.50 34.45
CA PRO A 58 28.39 -0.57 34.40
C PRO A 58 27.54 -0.66 35.67
N GLU A 59 26.36 -1.27 35.58
CA GLU A 59 25.42 -1.46 36.70
C GLU A 59 26.09 -2.15 37.91
N GLU A 60 26.79 -3.26 37.68
CA GLU A 60 27.49 -4.04 38.70
C GLU A 60 28.58 -3.22 39.41
N GLU A 61 29.34 -2.42 38.67
CA GLU A 61 30.36 -1.53 39.22
C GLU A 61 29.73 -0.33 39.96
N THR A 62 28.56 0.12 39.50
CA THR A 62 27.79 1.20 40.13
C THR A 62 27.24 0.76 41.50
N GLU A 63 26.76 -0.49 41.64
CA GLU A 63 26.31 -1.03 42.93
C GLU A 63 27.47 -1.12 43.95
N ILE A 64 28.63 -1.63 43.52
CA ILE A 64 29.82 -1.72 44.37
C ILE A 64 30.28 -0.33 44.81
N TYR A 65 30.29 0.64 43.88
CA TYR A 65 30.69 2.02 44.19
C TYR A 65 29.67 2.72 45.08
N LEU A 66 28.37 2.49 44.88
CA LEU A 66 27.31 3.00 45.74
C LEU A 66 27.51 2.53 47.18
N SER A 67 27.76 1.24 47.41
CA SER A 67 28.02 0.70 48.76
C SER A 67 29.22 1.37 49.45
N LYS A 68 30.28 1.68 48.68
CA LYS A 68 31.45 2.42 49.20
C LYS A 68 31.09 3.86 49.55
N GLN A 69 30.35 4.56 48.70
CA GLN A 69 29.90 5.94 48.94
C GLN A 69 28.94 6.04 50.13
N GLU A 70 28.08 5.05 50.34
CA GLU A 70 27.19 5.00 51.51
C GLU A 70 27.98 4.81 52.82
N SER A 71 29.02 3.97 52.82
CA SER A 71 29.94 3.85 53.96
C SER A 71 30.64 5.18 54.25
N LEU A 72 31.14 5.83 53.21
CA LEU A 72 31.80 7.14 53.31
C LEU A 72 30.83 8.22 53.83
N ALA A 73 29.59 8.23 53.35
CA ALA A 73 28.56 9.15 53.83
C ALA A 73 28.29 8.97 55.33
N LYS A 74 28.25 7.72 55.80
CA LYS A 74 28.11 7.40 57.23
C LYS A 74 29.32 7.88 58.04
N GLU A 75 30.54 7.66 57.54
CA GLU A 75 31.77 8.12 58.19
C GLU A 75 31.85 9.65 58.30
N ILE A 76 31.54 10.37 57.22
CA ILE A 76 31.51 11.84 57.20
C ILE A 76 30.47 12.35 58.21
N LYS A 77 29.27 11.75 58.23
CA LYS A 77 28.22 12.12 59.19
C LYS A 77 28.66 11.92 60.64
N GLU A 78 29.23 10.77 60.96
CA GLU A 78 29.76 10.49 62.31
C GLU A 78 30.83 11.52 62.73
N ILE A 79 31.75 11.88 61.81
CA ILE A 79 32.78 12.90 62.05
C ILE A 79 32.16 14.29 62.20
N THR A 80 31.14 14.62 61.40
CA THR A 80 30.43 15.90 61.44
C THR A 80 29.72 16.08 62.78
N GLU A 81 28.99 15.07 63.23
CA GLU A 81 28.29 15.06 64.53
C GLU A 81 29.30 15.17 65.70
N GLU A 82 30.43 14.47 65.63
CA GLU A 82 31.46 14.54 66.67
C GLU A 82 32.18 15.89 66.67
N MET A 83 32.43 16.48 65.49
CA MET A 83 33.02 17.80 65.36
C MET A 83 32.09 18.91 65.89
N ASP A 84 30.78 18.82 65.64
CA ASP A 84 29.79 19.75 66.19
C ASP A 84 29.73 19.69 67.72
N LYS A 85 29.73 18.48 68.31
CA LYS A 85 29.85 18.32 69.77
C LYS A 85 31.14 18.93 70.32
N ASN A 86 32.27 18.70 69.66
CA ASN A 86 33.57 19.21 70.08
C ASN A 86 33.64 20.74 69.99
N LYS A 87 33.08 21.33 68.93
CA LYS A 87 32.92 22.78 68.80
C LYS A 87 32.08 23.33 69.95
N ASN A 88 30.92 22.74 70.22
CA ASN A 88 30.04 23.17 71.32
C ASN A 88 30.74 23.09 72.69
N LEU A 89 31.52 22.03 72.94
CA LEU A 89 32.34 21.89 74.16
C LEU A 89 33.46 22.94 74.23
N PHE A 90 34.11 23.24 73.10
CA PHE A 90 35.13 24.29 73.02
C PHE A 90 34.54 25.66 73.38
N THR A 91 33.42 26.05 72.77
CA THR A 91 32.75 27.34 73.02
C THR A 91 32.30 27.47 74.49
N GLN A 92 31.88 26.38 75.14
CA GLN A 92 31.48 26.37 76.56
C GLN A 92 32.65 26.40 77.56
N THR A 93 33.80 25.82 77.20
CA THR A 93 34.94 25.61 78.13
C THR A 93 35.99 26.72 78.01
N PHE A 94 36.02 27.48 76.90
CA PHE A 94 37.00 28.56 76.66
C PHE A 94 36.50 29.95 77.12
N PRO A 95 37.23 30.66 78.03
CA PRO A 95 36.87 32.00 78.50
C PRO A 95 36.89 33.06 77.38
N GLU A 96 36.02 34.08 77.48
CA GLU A 96 35.82 35.15 76.47
C GLU A 96 37.02 36.10 76.25
N ASN A 97 37.98 36.18 77.18
CA ASN A 97 39.10 37.14 77.14
C ASN A 97 40.44 36.53 76.64
N ARG A 98 40.46 35.77 75.54
CA ARG A 98 41.70 35.19 74.95
C ARG A 98 41.94 35.63 73.51
N ASP A 99 43.17 36.06 73.21
CA ASP A 99 43.60 36.65 71.93
C ASP A 99 43.47 35.76 70.66
N ASN A 100 43.20 34.45 70.79
CA ASN A 100 43.12 33.50 69.66
C ASN A 100 41.79 32.74 69.56
N LYS A 101 40.79 33.05 70.41
CA LYS A 101 39.52 32.31 70.46
C LYS A 101 38.77 32.39 69.12
N ASP A 102 38.63 33.59 68.58
CA ASP A 102 37.89 33.85 67.35
C ASP A 102 38.47 33.08 66.16
N VAL A 103 39.81 33.06 66.03
CA VAL A 103 40.51 32.34 64.94
C VAL A 103 40.28 30.83 65.02
N ILE A 104 40.29 30.25 66.24
CA ILE A 104 40.05 28.81 66.42
C ILE A 104 38.58 28.48 66.14
N GLU A 105 37.65 29.31 66.58
CA GLU A 105 36.22 29.15 66.33
C GLU A 105 35.91 29.25 64.83
N ASP A 106 36.45 30.26 64.13
CA ASP A 106 36.37 30.40 62.67
C ASP A 106 36.96 29.18 61.94
N THR A 107 38.06 28.62 62.45
CA THR A 107 38.71 27.43 61.83
C THR A 107 37.84 26.18 61.99
N LEU A 108 37.27 25.96 63.19
CA LEU A 108 36.34 24.87 63.44
C LEU A 108 35.05 25.03 62.62
N ASP A 109 34.58 26.26 62.44
CA ASP A 109 33.42 26.60 61.61
C ASP A 109 33.67 26.34 60.14
N CYS A 110 34.84 26.69 59.64
CA CYS A 110 35.26 26.38 58.27
C CYS A 110 35.28 24.86 58.02
N LEU A 111 35.87 24.09 58.95
CA LEU A 111 35.94 22.63 58.83
C LEU A 111 34.56 21.97 58.93
N LEU A 112 33.72 22.43 59.87
CA LEU A 112 32.34 21.95 60.01
C LEU A 112 31.51 22.29 58.75
N GLY A 113 31.69 23.49 58.19
CA GLY A 113 31.09 23.89 56.92
C GLY A 113 31.53 23.02 55.74
N ARG A 114 32.81 22.65 55.69
CA ARG A 114 33.34 21.73 54.67
C ARG A 114 32.81 20.31 54.82
N LEU A 115 32.77 19.79 56.06
CA LEU A 115 32.20 18.49 56.39
C LEU A 115 30.72 18.38 56.01
N THR A 116 29.91 19.36 56.40
CA THR A 116 28.48 19.42 56.06
C THR A 116 28.24 19.54 54.56
N LEU A 117 29.07 20.30 53.84
CA LEU A 117 29.03 20.34 52.38
C LEU A 117 29.34 18.97 51.77
N LEU A 118 30.43 18.31 52.19
CA LEU A 118 30.78 16.99 51.69
C LEU A 118 29.74 15.93 52.03
N GLU A 119 29.14 15.99 53.22
CA GLU A 119 28.00 15.15 53.60
C GLU A 119 26.83 15.36 52.64
N SER A 120 26.52 16.61 52.26
CA SER A 120 25.44 16.88 51.30
C SER A 120 25.75 16.34 49.90
N VAL A 121 27.00 16.49 49.43
CA VAL A 121 27.44 16.06 48.09
C VAL A 121 27.48 14.54 47.99
N VAL A 122 28.07 13.85 48.97
CA VAL A 122 28.14 12.37 49.00
C VAL A 122 26.74 11.77 49.05
N ASN A 123 25.83 12.36 49.84
CA ASN A 123 24.44 11.93 49.90
C ASN A 123 23.72 12.17 48.56
N GLN A 124 23.84 13.35 47.96
CA GLN A 124 23.24 13.64 46.66
C GLN A 124 23.71 12.65 45.60
N ARG A 125 24.99 12.31 45.60
CA ARG A 125 25.58 11.33 44.69
C ARG A 125 25.04 9.93 44.91
N CYS A 126 24.92 9.49 46.17
CA CYS A 126 24.28 8.21 46.51
C CYS A 126 22.83 8.15 46.00
N HIS A 127 22.06 9.23 46.16
CA HIS A 127 20.69 9.32 45.66
C HIS A 127 20.65 9.20 44.13
N GLN A 128 21.49 9.95 43.40
CA GLN A 128 21.57 9.86 41.94
C GLN A 128 21.91 8.44 41.45
N MET A 129 22.83 7.76 42.13
CA MET A 129 23.20 6.38 41.79
C MET A 129 22.06 5.40 42.07
N LYS A 130 21.35 5.55 43.18
CA LYS A 130 20.14 4.77 43.49
C LYS A 130 19.03 5.00 42.47
N ASP A 131 18.74 6.25 42.13
CA ASP A 131 17.72 6.61 41.15
C ASP A 131 18.04 6.00 39.78
N ARG A 132 19.31 6.08 39.35
CA ARG A 132 19.77 5.44 38.10
C ARG A 132 19.59 3.92 38.15
N LEU A 133 20.03 3.24 39.21
CA LEU A 133 19.87 1.79 39.34
C LEU A 133 18.39 1.39 39.32
N GLN A 134 17.52 2.17 39.97
CA GLN A 134 16.08 1.95 39.95
C GLN A 134 15.48 2.18 38.55
N GLU A 135 15.93 3.19 37.79
CA GLU A 135 15.55 3.39 36.40
C GLU A 135 15.99 2.21 35.51
N ILE A 136 17.18 1.62 35.74
CA ILE A 136 17.66 0.44 35.01
C ILE A 136 16.79 -0.79 35.29
N VAL A 137 16.44 -1.05 36.55
CA VAL A 137 15.51 -2.14 36.93
C VAL A 137 14.15 -1.93 36.26
N THR A 138 13.65 -0.69 36.27
CA THR A 138 12.38 -0.34 35.63
C THR A 138 12.45 -0.56 34.12
N PHE A 139 13.53 -0.16 33.46
CA PHE A 139 13.79 -0.43 32.05
C PHE A 139 13.74 -1.93 31.73
N LYS A 140 14.44 -2.77 32.51
CA LYS A 140 14.46 -4.23 32.30
C LYS A 140 13.07 -4.86 32.48
N ASN A 141 12.28 -4.36 33.43
CA ASN A 141 10.90 -4.79 33.63
C ASN A 141 9.98 -4.37 32.47
N ASP A 142 10.05 -3.10 32.05
CA ASP A 142 9.29 -2.58 30.90
C ASP A 142 9.61 -3.36 29.63
N LEU A 143 10.89 -3.67 29.39
CA LEU A 143 11.35 -4.50 28.27
C LEU A 143 10.69 -5.88 28.28
N LYS A 144 10.66 -6.55 29.45
CA LYS A 144 10.03 -7.87 29.61
C LYS A 144 8.51 -7.83 29.40
N ILE A 145 7.85 -6.79 29.90
CA ILE A 145 6.41 -6.57 29.72
C ILE A 145 6.10 -6.37 28.23
N LEU A 146 6.86 -5.53 27.53
CA LEU A 146 6.68 -5.30 26.10
C LEU A 146 6.92 -6.57 25.27
N PHE A 147 7.91 -7.39 25.61
CA PHE A 147 8.10 -8.69 24.97
C PHE A 147 6.88 -9.59 25.08
N THR A 148 6.32 -9.69 26.29
CA THR A 148 5.14 -10.51 26.54
C THR A 148 3.93 -9.96 25.78
N SER A 149 3.71 -8.64 25.86
CA SER A 149 2.62 -7.97 25.14
C SER A 149 2.74 -8.10 23.63
N LEU A 150 3.95 -8.05 23.07
CA LEU A 150 4.17 -8.22 21.64
C LEU A 150 3.93 -9.68 21.21
N ALA A 151 4.36 -10.65 22.00
CA ALA A 151 4.10 -12.06 21.72
C ALA A 151 2.58 -12.37 21.71
N ASP A 152 1.86 -11.86 22.71
CA ASP A 152 0.40 -11.99 22.82
C ASP A 152 -0.31 -11.28 21.65
N ASN A 153 0.14 -10.05 21.32
CA ASN A 153 -0.39 -9.30 20.19
C ASN A 153 -0.15 -10.04 18.86
N LYS A 154 1.07 -10.56 18.63
CA LYS A 154 1.39 -11.36 17.43
C LYS A 154 0.45 -12.54 17.28
N TYR A 155 0.21 -13.29 18.36
CA TYR A 155 -0.73 -14.41 18.34
C TYR A 155 -2.16 -13.95 18.01
N LEU A 156 -2.64 -12.92 18.70
CA LEU A 156 -4.00 -12.39 18.51
C LEU A 156 -4.22 -11.85 17.09
N VAL A 157 -3.24 -11.12 16.55
CA VAL A 157 -3.27 -10.59 15.18
C VAL A 157 -3.34 -11.73 14.18
N LEU A 158 -2.45 -12.73 14.30
CA LEU A 158 -2.45 -13.88 13.40
C LEU A 158 -3.78 -14.65 13.44
N GLN A 159 -4.33 -14.87 14.63
CA GLN A 159 -5.62 -15.51 14.80
C GLN A 159 -6.75 -14.71 14.13
N LYS A 160 -6.88 -13.42 14.45
CA LYS A 160 -7.94 -12.57 13.88
C LYS A 160 -7.84 -12.44 12.36
N LEU A 161 -6.63 -12.33 11.81
CA LEU A 161 -6.41 -12.26 10.37
C LEU A 161 -6.81 -13.58 9.69
N ALA A 162 -6.54 -14.72 10.31
CA ALA A 162 -6.96 -16.03 9.79
C ALA A 162 -8.50 -16.19 9.84
N GLU A 163 -9.14 -15.83 10.95
CA GLU A 163 -10.60 -15.88 11.11
C GLU A 163 -11.33 -14.92 10.15
N ALA A 164 -10.71 -13.80 9.82
CA ALA A 164 -11.25 -12.83 8.88
C ALA A 164 -11.09 -13.27 7.41
N ALA A 165 -10.22 -14.23 7.10
CA ALA A 165 -9.82 -14.52 5.72
C ALA A 165 -10.98 -14.90 4.79
N GLU A 166 -12.04 -15.50 5.33
CA GLU A 166 -13.25 -15.91 4.60
C GLU A 166 -14.41 -14.90 4.68
N LYS A 167 -14.21 -13.81 5.42
CA LYS A 167 -15.23 -12.77 5.62
C LYS A 167 -15.24 -11.76 4.48
N PRO A 168 -16.30 -10.94 4.34
CA PRO A 168 -16.33 -9.85 3.36
C PRO A 168 -15.12 -8.93 3.48
N GLU A 169 -14.71 -8.34 2.36
CA GLU A 169 -13.48 -7.54 2.27
C GLU A 169 -13.51 -6.30 3.19
N THR A 170 -14.70 -5.76 3.47
CA THR A 170 -14.92 -4.66 4.42
C THR A 170 -14.57 -5.07 5.85
N GLU A 171 -14.97 -6.25 6.28
CA GLU A 171 -14.65 -6.80 7.60
C GLU A 171 -13.16 -7.14 7.69
N GLN A 172 -12.58 -7.72 6.62
CA GLN A 172 -11.14 -7.97 6.56
C GLN A 172 -10.35 -6.67 6.74
N MET A 173 -10.72 -5.61 6.03
CA MET A 173 -10.05 -4.30 6.17
C MET A 173 -10.17 -3.76 7.60
N GLN A 174 -11.34 -3.90 8.23
CA GLN A 174 -11.54 -3.45 9.60
C GLN A 174 -10.63 -4.20 10.60
N VAL A 175 -10.48 -5.51 10.45
CA VAL A 175 -9.58 -6.30 11.30
C VAL A 175 -8.12 -5.87 11.12
N ILE A 176 -7.68 -5.63 9.88
CA ILE A 176 -6.32 -5.16 9.61
C ILE A 176 -6.09 -3.76 10.21
N LEU A 177 -7.06 -2.85 10.12
CA LEU A 177 -6.98 -1.51 10.75
C LEU A 177 -6.89 -1.60 12.27
N GLN A 178 -7.67 -2.48 12.90
CA GLN A 178 -7.58 -2.72 14.34
C GLN A 178 -6.23 -3.29 14.76
N ALA A 179 -5.65 -4.18 13.94
CA ALA A 179 -4.32 -4.74 14.19
C ALA A 179 -3.24 -3.65 14.12
N GLU A 180 -3.29 -2.75 13.13
CA GLU A 180 -2.39 -1.60 13.06
C GLU A 180 -2.54 -0.65 14.24
N GLU A 181 -3.77 -0.35 14.64
CA GLU A 181 -4.02 0.52 15.79
C GLU A 181 -3.42 -0.08 17.06
N GLY A 182 -3.60 -1.40 17.26
CA GLY A 182 -3.05 -2.13 18.39
C GLY A 182 -1.51 -2.17 18.43
N LEU A 183 -0.82 -1.85 17.33
CA LEU A 183 0.64 -1.77 17.29
C LEU A 183 1.18 -0.41 17.77
N LYS A 184 0.39 0.66 17.77
CA LYS A 184 0.88 2.01 18.10
C LYS A 184 1.39 2.14 19.52
N GLU A 185 0.74 1.48 20.47
CA GLU A 185 1.17 1.49 21.88
C GLU A 185 2.51 0.74 22.05
N LEU A 186 2.69 -0.37 21.33
CA LEU A 186 3.95 -1.12 21.31
C LEU A 186 5.07 -0.30 20.66
N ASP A 187 4.80 0.39 19.56
CA ASP A 187 5.74 1.29 18.88
C ASP A 187 6.24 2.42 19.79
N ALA A 188 5.31 3.05 20.50
CA ALA A 188 5.60 4.10 21.47
C ALA A 188 6.46 3.56 22.64
N GLY A 189 6.12 2.38 23.16
CA GLY A 189 6.88 1.72 24.22
C GLY A 189 8.30 1.36 23.79
N ILE A 190 8.48 0.77 22.61
CA ILE A 190 9.80 0.43 22.06
C ILE A 190 10.62 1.69 21.82
N SER A 191 10.02 2.74 21.27
CA SER A 191 10.68 4.02 21.03
C SER A 191 11.14 4.70 22.33
N GLU A 192 10.34 4.59 23.39
CA GLU A 192 10.68 5.12 24.71
C GLU A 192 11.84 4.34 25.34
N LEU A 193 11.84 3.00 25.27
CA LEU A 193 12.98 2.19 25.72
C LEU A 193 14.27 2.57 24.97
N LYS A 194 14.22 2.73 23.64
CA LYS A 194 15.40 3.14 22.85
C LYS A 194 16.01 4.45 23.33
N LYS A 195 15.20 5.45 23.68
CA LYS A 195 15.68 6.75 24.21
C LYS A 195 16.40 6.61 25.55
N ARG A 196 16.02 5.62 26.37
CA ARG A 196 16.61 5.38 27.70
C ARG A 196 17.95 4.64 27.64
N VAL A 197 18.26 3.94 26.55
CA VAL A 197 19.49 3.13 26.41
C VAL A 197 20.75 3.95 26.67
N GLU A 198 20.93 5.06 25.94
CA GLU A 198 22.12 5.91 26.08
C GLU A 198 22.10 6.69 27.41
N LYS A 199 20.93 7.16 27.84
CA LYS A 199 20.74 7.91 29.10
C LYS A 199 21.18 7.09 30.32
N LEU A 200 20.79 5.81 30.36
CA LEU A 200 21.02 4.92 31.52
C LEU A 200 22.29 4.09 31.41
N GLN A 201 22.85 4.02 30.19
CA GLN A 201 23.95 3.11 29.84
C GLN A 201 23.60 1.67 30.15
N ILE A 202 22.50 1.24 29.53
CA ILE A 202 22.00 -0.11 29.62
C ILE A 202 23.07 -1.09 29.11
N ASP A 203 23.16 -2.23 29.78
CA ASP A 203 24.10 -3.30 29.49
C ASP A 203 23.86 -3.93 28.10
N GLN A 204 24.95 -4.41 27.49
CA GLN A 204 24.90 -4.96 26.14
C GLN A 204 23.87 -6.11 25.97
N PRO A 205 23.71 -7.06 26.92
CA PRO A 205 22.67 -8.09 26.83
C PRO A 205 21.25 -7.51 26.72
N ALA A 206 20.87 -6.56 27.57
CA ALA A 206 19.54 -5.96 27.50
C ALA A 206 19.32 -5.12 26.22
N VAL A 207 20.36 -4.48 25.70
CA VAL A 207 20.32 -3.82 24.38
C VAL A 207 20.07 -4.84 23.26
N GLN A 208 20.70 -6.02 23.31
CA GLN A 208 20.44 -7.09 22.33
C GLN A 208 19.01 -7.62 22.42
N GLU A 209 18.46 -7.76 23.62
CA GLU A 209 17.05 -8.12 23.81
C GLU A 209 16.12 -7.04 23.23
N LEU A 210 16.40 -5.75 23.43
CA LEU A 210 15.62 -4.68 22.79
C LEU A 210 15.68 -4.75 21.26
N SER A 211 16.82 -5.13 20.66
CA SER A 211 16.91 -5.36 19.21
C SER A 211 16.04 -6.53 18.76
N LYS A 212 16.03 -7.65 19.50
CA LYS A 212 15.14 -8.79 19.19
C LYS A 212 13.65 -8.43 19.30
N LEU A 213 13.30 -7.57 20.26
CA LEU A 213 11.95 -7.04 20.40
C LEU A 213 11.57 -6.24 19.15
N GLN A 214 12.47 -5.38 18.67
CA GLN A 214 12.28 -4.61 17.43
C GLN A 214 12.11 -5.53 16.22
N ASP A 215 12.98 -6.54 16.05
CA ASP A 215 12.90 -7.47 14.92
C ASP A 215 11.55 -8.21 14.90
N THR A 216 11.07 -8.62 16.07
CA THR A 216 9.76 -9.28 16.22
C THR A 216 8.62 -8.31 15.89
N TYR A 217 8.73 -7.05 16.30
CA TYR A 217 7.73 -6.02 15.99
C TYR A 217 7.67 -5.76 14.49
N ASP A 218 8.82 -5.61 13.84
CA ASP A 218 8.94 -5.40 12.40
C ASP A 218 8.38 -6.59 11.61
N GLU A 219 8.54 -7.82 12.12
CA GLU A 219 7.89 -9.02 11.57
C GLU A 219 6.35 -8.90 11.60
N VAL A 220 5.77 -8.49 12.73
CA VAL A 220 4.31 -8.31 12.84
C VAL A 220 3.80 -7.21 11.92
N VAL A 221 4.50 -6.07 11.87
CA VAL A 221 4.20 -4.97 10.93
C VAL A 221 4.22 -5.49 9.48
N LYS A 222 5.22 -6.29 9.12
CA LYS A 222 5.33 -6.89 7.79
C LYS A 222 4.18 -7.84 7.47
N ILE A 223 3.77 -8.69 8.42
CA ILE A 223 2.64 -9.62 8.25
C ILE A 223 1.34 -8.85 7.98
N ILE A 224 1.06 -7.81 8.76
CA ILE A 224 -0.12 -6.95 8.57
C ILE A 224 -0.04 -6.22 7.23
N GLY A 225 1.14 -5.67 6.91
CA GLY A 225 1.41 -4.95 5.66
C GLY A 225 1.19 -5.82 4.42
N SER A 226 1.71 -7.06 4.42
CA SER A 226 1.50 -8.01 3.32
C SER A 226 0.03 -8.34 3.16
N ARG A 227 -0.67 -8.62 4.27
CA ARG A 227 -2.10 -8.95 4.22
C ARG A 227 -2.95 -7.80 3.67
N ARG A 228 -2.62 -6.55 4.01
CA ARG A 228 -3.26 -5.35 3.43
C ARG A 228 -2.99 -5.23 1.94
N SER A 229 -1.75 -5.41 1.52
CA SER A 229 -1.38 -5.35 0.10
C SER A 229 -2.17 -6.37 -0.72
N ASP A 230 -2.22 -7.62 -0.24
CA ASP A 230 -2.96 -8.70 -0.90
C ASP A 230 -4.45 -8.39 -1.00
N LEU A 231 -5.07 -7.92 0.09
CA LEU A 231 -6.48 -7.53 0.11
C LEU A 231 -6.77 -6.39 -0.89
N ASN A 232 -5.91 -5.37 -0.94
CA ASN A 232 -6.04 -4.26 -1.88
C ASN A 232 -5.90 -4.71 -3.34
N GLN A 233 -4.99 -5.63 -3.62
CA GLN A 233 -4.84 -6.23 -4.94
C GLN A 233 -6.11 -6.99 -5.34
N ASN A 234 -6.67 -7.81 -4.44
CA ASN A 234 -7.91 -8.54 -4.67
C ASN A 234 -9.09 -7.59 -4.90
N LEU A 235 -9.21 -6.51 -4.10
CA LEU A 235 -10.24 -5.47 -4.29
C LEU A 235 -10.11 -4.75 -5.63
N SER A 236 -8.89 -4.46 -6.07
CA SER A 236 -8.65 -3.85 -7.38
C SER A 236 -9.07 -4.78 -8.52
N LEU A 237 -8.73 -6.06 -8.41
CA LEU A 237 -9.12 -7.08 -9.39
C LEU A 237 -10.65 -7.26 -9.42
N LYS A 238 -11.30 -7.28 -8.25
CA LYS A 238 -12.76 -7.33 -8.12
C LYS A 238 -13.46 -6.18 -8.82
N ARG A 239 -13.00 -4.94 -8.59
CA ARG A 239 -13.55 -3.76 -9.29
C ARG A 239 -13.39 -3.83 -10.81
N GLN A 240 -12.27 -4.38 -11.29
CA GLN A 240 -12.05 -4.56 -12.73
C GLN A 240 -13.01 -5.59 -13.31
N TYR A 241 -13.21 -6.71 -12.61
CA TYR A 241 -14.18 -7.72 -12.98
C TYR A 241 -15.62 -7.20 -12.97
N GLU A 242 -16.05 -6.53 -11.89
CA GLU A 242 -17.41 -5.98 -11.77
C GLU A 242 -17.70 -4.97 -12.89
N ARG A 243 -16.72 -4.14 -13.25
CA ARG A 243 -16.83 -3.23 -14.40
C ARG A 243 -16.96 -4.01 -15.72
N ALA A 244 -16.08 -4.98 -15.96
CA ALA A 244 -16.14 -5.79 -17.17
C ALA A 244 -17.46 -6.56 -17.30
N LEU A 245 -17.99 -7.05 -16.18
CA LEU A 245 -19.28 -7.73 -16.10
C LEU A 245 -20.44 -6.79 -16.45
N GLN A 246 -20.42 -5.55 -15.95
CA GLN A 246 -21.41 -4.54 -16.29
C GLN A 246 -21.30 -4.14 -17.78
N ASP A 247 -20.09 -3.87 -18.28
CA ASP A 247 -19.87 -3.53 -19.69
C ASP A 247 -20.37 -4.67 -20.61
N LEU A 248 -20.13 -5.93 -20.21
CA LEU A 248 -20.64 -7.09 -20.94
C LEU A 248 -22.17 -7.16 -20.89
N ALA A 249 -22.80 -6.85 -19.75
CA ALA A 249 -24.26 -6.83 -19.63
C ALA A 249 -24.88 -5.80 -20.58
N ASP A 250 -24.33 -4.59 -20.62
CA ASP A 250 -24.80 -3.52 -21.51
C ASP A 250 -24.63 -3.89 -23.00
N LEU A 251 -23.50 -4.54 -23.36
CA LEU A 251 -23.25 -5.07 -24.70
C LEU A 251 -24.20 -6.21 -25.07
N VAL A 252 -24.53 -7.08 -24.12
CA VAL A 252 -25.48 -8.18 -24.33
C VAL A 252 -26.89 -7.63 -24.51
N GLU A 253 -27.33 -6.66 -23.71
CA GLU A 253 -28.62 -5.99 -23.86
C GLU A 253 -28.74 -5.32 -25.24
N THR A 254 -27.78 -4.47 -25.60
CA THR A 254 -27.72 -3.83 -26.92
C THR A 254 -27.64 -4.87 -28.06
N GLY A 255 -26.92 -5.98 -27.81
CA GLY A 255 -26.82 -7.10 -28.75
C GLY A 255 -28.16 -7.80 -28.95
N GLN A 256 -28.92 -8.03 -27.88
CA GLN A 256 -30.27 -8.61 -27.94
C GLN A 256 -31.21 -7.70 -28.72
N GLU A 257 -31.22 -6.39 -28.45
CA GLU A 257 -32.04 -5.42 -29.19
C GLU A 257 -31.75 -5.45 -30.69
N LYS A 258 -30.46 -5.49 -31.07
CA LYS A 258 -30.04 -5.61 -32.47
C LYS A 258 -30.51 -6.92 -33.12
N MET A 259 -30.65 -7.99 -32.34
CA MET A 259 -31.09 -9.29 -32.85
C MET A 259 -32.61 -9.47 -32.86
N VAL A 260 -33.37 -8.77 -32.00
CA VAL A 260 -34.85 -8.77 -32.03
C VAL A 260 -35.38 -8.06 -33.29
N GLY A 261 -34.55 -7.22 -33.92
CA GLY A 261 -34.81 -6.58 -35.21
C GLY A 261 -34.80 -7.53 -36.42
N ASP A 262 -35.39 -8.72 -36.32
CA ASP A 262 -35.59 -9.72 -37.38
C ASP A 262 -36.65 -9.26 -38.41
N GLN A 263 -36.67 -7.96 -38.73
CA GLN A 263 -37.41 -7.38 -39.84
C GLN A 263 -36.58 -7.55 -41.10
N LYS A 264 -37.25 -7.84 -42.22
CA LYS A 264 -36.64 -7.82 -43.55
C LYS A 264 -35.79 -6.56 -43.71
N MET A 265 -34.54 -6.77 -44.09
CA MET A 265 -33.52 -5.72 -44.12
C MET A 265 -33.92 -4.62 -45.10
N ILE A 266 -34.01 -3.36 -44.65
CA ILE A 266 -34.30 -2.23 -45.52
C ILE A 266 -32.98 -1.64 -46.02
N VAL A 267 -32.65 -1.78 -47.30
CA VAL A 267 -31.45 -1.19 -47.92
C VAL A 267 -31.77 -0.60 -49.30
N ALA A 268 -30.92 0.31 -49.75
CA ALA A 268 -31.00 0.98 -51.05
C ALA A 268 -29.92 0.50 -52.03
N SER A 269 -28.79 -0.04 -51.55
CA SER A 269 -27.69 -0.50 -52.40
C SER A 269 -26.88 -1.65 -51.80
N LYS A 270 -26.03 -2.26 -52.63
CA LYS A 270 -25.06 -3.30 -52.24
C LYS A 270 -24.07 -2.79 -51.20
N GLU A 271 -23.61 -1.55 -51.34
CA GLU A 271 -22.67 -0.90 -50.42
C GLU A 271 -23.29 -0.73 -49.02
N GLU A 272 -24.60 -0.49 -48.93
CA GLU A 272 -25.30 -0.45 -47.65
C GLU A 272 -25.35 -1.83 -46.97
N VAL A 273 -25.48 -2.91 -47.74
CA VAL A 273 -25.42 -4.29 -47.19
C VAL A 273 -24.02 -4.60 -46.67
N GLN A 274 -22.98 -4.25 -47.43
CA GLN A 274 -21.58 -4.40 -47.00
C GLN A 274 -21.32 -3.62 -45.70
N LEU A 275 -21.73 -2.35 -45.65
CA LEU A 275 -21.56 -1.52 -44.46
C LEU A 275 -22.29 -2.09 -43.24
N LEU A 276 -23.50 -2.64 -43.44
CA LEU A 276 -24.25 -3.28 -42.36
C LEU A 276 -23.54 -4.54 -41.86
N LEU A 277 -23.02 -5.37 -42.78
CA LEU A 277 -22.25 -6.56 -42.44
C LEU A 277 -20.97 -6.21 -41.67
N ASP A 278 -20.25 -5.18 -42.09
CA ASP A 278 -19.02 -4.74 -41.42
C ASP A 278 -19.31 -4.25 -40.00
N LYS A 279 -20.33 -3.40 -39.83
CA LYS A 279 -20.78 -2.94 -38.51
C LYS A 279 -21.28 -4.07 -37.62
N HIS A 280 -21.95 -5.06 -38.19
CA HIS A 280 -22.41 -6.25 -37.48
C HIS A 280 -21.22 -7.06 -36.97
N LYS A 281 -20.25 -7.36 -37.84
CA LYS A 281 -19.03 -8.08 -37.48
C LYS A 281 -18.23 -7.35 -36.42
N GLU A 282 -17.99 -6.05 -36.60
CA GLU A 282 -17.23 -5.21 -35.66
C GLU A 282 -17.86 -5.26 -34.25
N TYR A 283 -19.18 -5.07 -34.17
CA TYR A 283 -19.89 -5.07 -32.90
C TYR A 283 -19.80 -6.43 -32.18
N PHE A 284 -20.11 -7.52 -32.88
CA PHE A 284 -20.16 -8.84 -32.26
C PHE A 284 -18.77 -9.45 -31.99
N GLN A 285 -17.75 -9.09 -32.77
CA GLN A 285 -16.36 -9.37 -32.42
C GLN A 285 -15.93 -8.60 -31.15
N GLY A 286 -16.40 -7.36 -30.99
CA GLY A 286 -16.23 -6.58 -29.76
C GLY A 286 -16.87 -7.26 -28.55
N LEU A 287 -18.13 -7.72 -28.69
CA LEU A 287 -18.84 -8.46 -27.63
C LEU A 287 -18.10 -9.76 -27.25
N GLU A 288 -17.67 -10.55 -28.22
CA GLU A 288 -16.89 -11.77 -27.98
C GLU A 288 -15.57 -11.47 -27.24
N SER A 289 -14.87 -10.41 -27.64
CA SER A 289 -13.64 -9.95 -26.97
C SER A 289 -13.90 -9.56 -25.51
N HIS A 290 -15.00 -8.85 -25.23
CA HIS A 290 -15.41 -8.49 -23.87
C HIS A 290 -15.82 -9.72 -23.04
N MET A 291 -16.47 -10.71 -23.65
CA MET A 291 -16.79 -11.99 -23.01
C MET A 291 -15.52 -12.72 -22.55
N ILE A 292 -14.49 -12.77 -23.41
CA ILE A 292 -13.18 -13.37 -23.08
C ILE A 292 -12.47 -12.61 -21.95
N LEU A 293 -12.48 -11.28 -21.99
CA LEU A 293 -11.89 -10.42 -20.95
C LEU A 293 -12.54 -10.69 -19.59
N THR A 294 -13.87 -10.70 -19.55
CA THR A 294 -14.67 -10.91 -18.35
C THR A 294 -14.41 -12.30 -17.75
N GLU A 295 -14.39 -13.34 -18.58
CA GLU A 295 -14.03 -14.70 -18.18
C GLU A 295 -12.59 -14.79 -17.62
N THR A 296 -11.65 -14.10 -18.25
CA THR A 296 -10.26 -14.06 -17.81
C THR A 296 -10.12 -13.40 -16.45
N LEU A 297 -10.84 -12.32 -16.19
CA LEU A 297 -10.88 -11.65 -14.90
C LEU A 297 -11.54 -12.53 -13.83
N PHE A 298 -12.65 -13.19 -14.17
CA PHE A 298 -13.34 -14.12 -13.27
C PHE A 298 -12.43 -15.28 -12.84
N ARG A 299 -11.70 -15.92 -13.77
CA ARG A 299 -10.75 -16.99 -13.44
C ARG A 299 -9.62 -16.55 -12.52
N LYS A 300 -9.17 -15.30 -12.63
CA LYS A 300 -8.16 -14.74 -11.71
C LYS A 300 -8.72 -14.53 -10.30
N MET A 301 -10.03 -14.32 -10.19
CA MET A 301 -10.72 -14.11 -8.91
C MET A 301 -11.31 -15.38 -8.29
N SER A 302 -11.44 -16.47 -9.05
CA SER A 302 -12.29 -17.61 -8.68
C SER A 302 -11.90 -18.29 -7.37
N SER A 303 -10.68 -18.07 -6.85
CA SER A 303 -10.25 -18.56 -5.54
C SER A 303 -10.94 -17.86 -4.36
N PHE A 304 -11.58 -16.71 -4.57
CA PHE A 304 -12.26 -15.93 -3.52
C PHE A 304 -13.63 -15.38 -3.96
N ALA A 305 -14.15 -15.80 -5.12
CA ALA A 305 -15.47 -15.39 -5.59
C ALA A 305 -16.60 -16.03 -4.78
N LEU A 306 -17.64 -15.26 -4.47
CA LEU A 306 -18.81 -15.76 -3.75
C LEU A 306 -19.72 -16.59 -4.67
N LEU A 307 -20.52 -17.48 -4.09
CA LEU A 307 -21.47 -18.32 -4.84
C LEU A 307 -22.45 -17.49 -5.69
N LYS A 308 -22.93 -16.36 -5.14
CA LYS A 308 -23.81 -15.43 -5.86
C LYS A 308 -23.13 -14.82 -7.09
N GLU A 309 -21.87 -14.40 -6.95
CA GLU A 309 -21.08 -13.83 -8.06
C GLU A 309 -20.86 -14.89 -9.15
N THR A 310 -20.60 -16.13 -8.76
CA THR A 310 -20.42 -17.25 -9.69
C THR A 310 -21.70 -17.54 -10.50
N GLN A 311 -22.87 -17.46 -9.85
CA GLN A 311 -24.15 -17.63 -10.53
C GLN A 311 -24.43 -16.50 -11.53
N SER A 312 -24.31 -15.24 -11.10
CA SER A 312 -24.53 -14.08 -11.98
C SER A 312 -23.57 -14.08 -13.17
N HIS A 313 -22.31 -14.47 -12.97
CA HIS A 313 -21.34 -14.68 -14.04
C HIS A 313 -21.84 -15.71 -15.05
N SER A 314 -22.21 -16.90 -14.57
CA SER A 314 -22.64 -18.00 -15.43
C SER A 314 -23.89 -17.66 -16.26
N GLU A 315 -24.86 -16.97 -15.65
CA GLU A 315 -26.07 -16.51 -16.31
C GLU A 315 -25.75 -15.53 -17.44
N LEU A 316 -24.92 -14.51 -17.19
CA LEU A 316 -24.56 -13.52 -18.20
C LEU A 316 -23.73 -14.13 -19.33
N MET A 317 -22.79 -15.02 -19.04
CA MET A 317 -21.98 -15.72 -20.05
C MET A 317 -22.85 -16.61 -20.96
N THR A 318 -23.90 -17.21 -20.40
CA THR A 318 -24.88 -17.98 -21.18
C THR A 318 -25.69 -17.07 -22.11
N GLN A 319 -26.14 -15.92 -21.61
CA GLN A 319 -26.86 -14.93 -22.43
C GLN A 319 -25.97 -14.37 -23.56
N ALA A 320 -24.73 -13.99 -23.26
CA ALA A 320 -23.75 -13.54 -24.25
C ALA A 320 -23.54 -14.59 -25.35
N SER A 321 -23.36 -15.85 -24.95
CA SER A 321 -23.21 -16.98 -25.89
C SER A 321 -24.44 -17.18 -26.78
N ALA A 322 -25.65 -16.98 -26.24
CA ALA A 322 -26.89 -17.08 -27.01
C ALA A 322 -27.00 -15.95 -28.05
N VAL A 323 -26.67 -14.73 -27.66
CA VAL A 323 -26.63 -13.56 -28.56
C VAL A 323 -25.61 -13.77 -29.68
N LEU A 324 -24.38 -14.21 -29.36
CA LEU A 324 -23.34 -14.47 -30.36
C LEU A 324 -23.77 -15.55 -31.36
N LYS A 325 -24.46 -16.60 -30.91
CA LYS A 325 -24.99 -17.64 -31.82
C LYS A 325 -26.03 -17.09 -32.78
N LEU A 326 -26.91 -16.20 -32.31
CA LEU A 326 -27.92 -15.57 -33.16
C LEU A 326 -27.28 -14.57 -34.13
N ALA A 327 -26.35 -13.77 -33.64
CA ALA A 327 -25.56 -12.84 -34.44
C ALA A 327 -24.75 -13.54 -35.52
N HIS A 328 -24.16 -14.71 -35.23
CA HIS A 328 -23.45 -15.48 -36.23
C HIS A 328 -24.36 -15.90 -37.38
N LYS A 329 -25.56 -16.44 -37.09
CA LYS A 329 -26.56 -16.78 -38.12
C LYS A 329 -26.91 -15.57 -38.98
N ARG A 330 -27.18 -14.44 -38.34
CA ARG A 330 -27.50 -13.19 -39.04
C ARG A 330 -26.34 -12.68 -39.91
N GLY A 331 -25.10 -12.81 -39.43
CA GLY A 331 -23.91 -12.46 -40.21
C GLY A 331 -23.78 -13.30 -41.49
N VAL A 332 -24.03 -14.61 -41.40
CA VAL A 332 -24.04 -15.53 -42.55
C VAL A 332 -25.14 -15.16 -43.55
N GLU A 333 -26.33 -14.77 -43.08
CA GLU A 333 -27.41 -14.29 -43.96
C GLU A 333 -27.01 -13.02 -44.73
N LEU A 334 -26.38 -12.06 -44.04
CA LEU A 334 -25.91 -10.82 -44.66
C LEU A 334 -24.81 -11.07 -45.71
N GLU A 335 -23.88 -11.98 -45.41
CA GLU A 335 -22.87 -12.43 -46.38
C GLU A 335 -23.51 -13.06 -47.61
N TYR A 336 -24.49 -13.95 -47.42
CA TYR A 336 -25.21 -14.59 -48.52
C TYR A 336 -25.97 -13.59 -49.40
N ILE A 337 -26.65 -12.60 -48.79
CA ILE A 337 -27.34 -11.54 -49.52
C ILE A 337 -26.36 -10.72 -50.35
N LEU A 338 -25.22 -10.33 -49.76
CA LEU A 338 -24.19 -9.57 -50.43
C LEU A 338 -23.59 -10.33 -51.61
N GLU A 339 -23.24 -11.61 -51.42
CA GLU A 339 -22.70 -12.48 -52.47
C GLU A 339 -23.70 -12.67 -53.62
N THR A 340 -24.97 -12.92 -53.29
CA THR A 340 -26.05 -13.04 -54.30
C THR A 340 -26.19 -11.74 -55.10
N TRP A 341 -26.12 -10.58 -54.44
CA TRP A 341 -26.20 -9.28 -55.12
C TRP A 341 -24.97 -9.03 -56.00
N MET A 342 -23.77 -9.39 -55.53
CA MET A 342 -22.53 -9.28 -56.32
C MET A 342 -22.63 -10.08 -57.62
N HIS A 343 -23.06 -11.33 -57.54
CA HIS A 343 -23.23 -12.18 -58.72
C HIS A 343 -24.34 -11.67 -59.64
N LEU A 344 -25.45 -11.19 -59.09
CA LEU A 344 -26.52 -10.59 -59.89
C LEU A 344 -26.04 -9.37 -60.68
N ASP A 345 -25.26 -8.49 -60.04
CA ASP A 345 -24.67 -7.30 -60.68
C ASP A 345 -23.74 -7.71 -61.82
N GLU A 346 -22.81 -8.63 -61.58
CA GLU A 346 -21.89 -9.17 -62.60
C GLU A 346 -22.63 -9.81 -63.78
N ASP A 347 -23.60 -10.67 -63.48
CA ASP A 347 -24.38 -11.40 -64.48
C ASP A 347 -25.27 -10.48 -65.30
N TYR A 348 -25.85 -9.45 -64.67
CA TYR A 348 -26.63 -8.44 -65.35
C TYR A 348 -25.77 -7.55 -66.28
N GLN A 349 -24.58 -7.14 -65.83
CA GLN A 349 -23.66 -6.36 -66.67
C GLN A 349 -23.20 -7.17 -67.88
N GLU A 350 -22.88 -8.45 -67.68
CA GLU A 350 -22.50 -9.34 -68.78
C GLU A 350 -23.63 -9.51 -69.80
N LEU A 351 -24.85 -9.76 -69.32
CA LEU A 351 -26.03 -9.86 -70.20
C LEU A 351 -26.28 -8.54 -70.95
N THR A 352 -26.14 -7.40 -70.27
CA THR A 352 -26.30 -6.07 -70.88
C THR A 352 -25.29 -5.89 -72.02
N ARG A 353 -24.01 -6.21 -71.79
CA ARG A 353 -22.95 -6.13 -72.80
C ARG A 353 -23.22 -7.06 -74.00
N GLN A 354 -23.72 -8.26 -73.74
CA GLN A 354 -24.10 -9.21 -74.79
C GLN A 354 -25.27 -8.69 -75.64
N LEU A 355 -26.28 -8.07 -74.99
CA LEU A 355 -27.41 -7.45 -75.68
C LEU A 355 -27.02 -6.20 -76.47
N GLU A 356 -26.16 -5.33 -75.93
CA GLU A 356 -25.61 -4.16 -76.63
C GLU A 356 -24.82 -4.58 -77.89
N SER A 357 -24.06 -5.68 -77.81
CA SER A 357 -23.38 -6.26 -78.97
C SER A 357 -24.38 -6.71 -80.04
N VAL A 358 -25.46 -7.39 -79.66
CA VAL A 358 -26.52 -7.79 -80.60
C VAL A 358 -27.18 -6.55 -81.22
N GLU A 359 -27.54 -5.55 -80.41
CA GLU A 359 -28.15 -4.30 -80.84
C GLU A 359 -27.26 -3.54 -81.84
N GLY A 360 -25.97 -3.41 -81.56
CA GLY A 360 -25.01 -2.73 -82.43
C GLY A 360 -24.81 -3.42 -83.78
N ASN A 361 -25.13 -4.72 -83.89
CA ASN A 361 -25.08 -5.47 -85.14
C ASN A 361 -26.39 -5.43 -85.95
N ILE A 362 -27.45 -4.79 -85.43
CA ILE A 362 -28.71 -4.61 -86.17
C ILE A 362 -28.51 -3.56 -87.27
N PRO A 363 -28.78 -3.87 -88.56
CA PRO A 363 -28.65 -2.90 -89.62
C PRO A 363 -29.63 -1.73 -89.44
N THR A 364 -29.11 -0.52 -89.20
CA THR A 364 -29.93 0.69 -88.97
C THR A 364 -30.41 1.38 -90.25
N VAL A 365 -29.76 1.10 -91.38
CA VAL A 365 -30.11 1.66 -92.69
C VAL A 365 -30.64 0.56 -93.62
N GLY A 366 -31.63 0.92 -94.44
CA GLY A 366 -32.18 0.05 -95.49
C GLY A 366 -31.14 -0.33 -96.54
N LEU A 367 -31.40 -1.40 -97.32
CA LEU A 367 -30.55 -1.74 -98.46
C LEU A 367 -30.80 -0.69 -99.55
N VAL A 368 -29.72 -0.08 -100.06
CA VAL A 368 -29.79 0.88 -101.18
C VAL A 368 -30.10 0.16 -102.49
N GLU A 369 -29.74 -1.12 -102.61
CA GLU A 369 -30.11 -2.00 -103.73
C GLU A 369 -30.49 -3.38 -103.19
N GLU A 370 -31.64 -3.89 -103.63
CA GLU A 370 -32.19 -5.19 -103.22
C GLU A 370 -31.81 -6.31 -104.19
N THR A 371 -30.51 -6.57 -104.32
CA THR A 371 -30.05 -7.75 -105.07
C THR A 371 -30.26 -9.04 -104.26
N GLU A 372 -30.43 -10.17 -104.93
CA GLU A 372 -30.63 -11.48 -104.29
C GLU A 372 -29.51 -11.80 -103.27
N ASP A 373 -28.26 -11.50 -103.63
CA ASP A 373 -27.10 -11.72 -102.76
C ASP A 373 -27.13 -10.83 -101.50
N LYS A 374 -27.53 -9.55 -101.64
CA LYS A 374 -27.67 -8.61 -100.51
C LYS A 374 -28.81 -9.02 -99.57
N LEU A 375 -29.93 -9.50 -100.13
CA LEU A 375 -31.05 -10.03 -99.35
C LEU A 375 -30.66 -11.32 -98.62
N ARG A 376 -29.95 -12.24 -99.29
CA ARG A 376 -29.43 -13.49 -98.70
C ARG A 376 -28.47 -13.21 -97.55
N GLY A 377 -27.55 -12.26 -97.72
CA GLY A 377 -26.63 -11.82 -96.67
C GLY A 377 -27.36 -11.21 -95.47
N ARG A 378 -28.42 -10.41 -95.71
CA ARG A 378 -29.23 -9.82 -94.64
C ARG A 378 -30.04 -10.87 -93.87
N ILE A 379 -30.62 -11.85 -94.56
CA ILE A 379 -31.32 -12.98 -93.93
C ILE A 379 -30.37 -13.79 -93.05
N ALA A 380 -29.16 -14.10 -93.55
CA ALA A 380 -28.15 -14.83 -92.78
C ALA A 380 -27.73 -14.06 -91.51
N LEU A 381 -27.56 -12.74 -91.61
CA LEU A 381 -27.27 -11.87 -90.46
C LEU A 381 -28.40 -11.91 -89.42
N PHE A 382 -29.67 -11.75 -89.82
CA PHE A 382 -30.78 -11.84 -88.89
C PHE A 382 -30.94 -13.23 -88.27
N GLN A 383 -30.65 -14.30 -89.01
CA GLN A 383 -30.61 -15.65 -88.46
C GLN A 383 -29.50 -15.80 -87.40
N HIS A 384 -28.32 -15.23 -87.64
CA HIS A 384 -27.22 -15.23 -86.68
C HIS A 384 -27.59 -14.44 -85.41
N LEU A 385 -28.15 -13.24 -85.53
CA LEU A 385 -28.63 -12.45 -84.38
C LEU A 385 -29.69 -13.20 -83.57
N ARG A 386 -30.62 -13.88 -84.24
CA ARG A 386 -31.63 -14.71 -83.57
C ARG A 386 -31.01 -15.88 -82.80
N SER A 387 -29.98 -16.52 -83.35
CA SER A 387 -29.25 -17.58 -82.65
C SER A 387 -28.54 -17.06 -81.39
N ASN A 388 -27.86 -15.90 -81.48
CA ASN A 388 -27.21 -15.28 -80.33
C ASN A 388 -28.21 -14.94 -79.22
N LEU A 389 -29.37 -14.37 -79.57
CA LEU A 389 -30.44 -14.11 -78.58
C LEU A 389 -30.98 -15.38 -77.92
N THR A 390 -31.08 -16.48 -78.68
CA THR A 390 -31.51 -17.77 -78.13
C THR A 390 -30.46 -18.36 -77.18
N GLU A 391 -29.18 -18.15 -77.46
CA GLU A 391 -28.05 -18.57 -76.62
C GLU A 391 -28.01 -17.80 -75.28
N TYR A 392 -28.43 -16.53 -75.26
CA TYR A 392 -28.46 -15.71 -74.05
C TYR A 392 -29.68 -15.95 -73.15
N GLN A 393 -30.71 -16.66 -73.63
CA GLN A 393 -31.95 -16.92 -72.87
C GLN A 393 -31.73 -17.54 -71.48
N PRO A 394 -30.89 -18.58 -71.29
CA PRO A 394 -30.66 -19.16 -69.97
C PRO A 394 -30.04 -18.18 -68.97
N LYS A 395 -29.21 -17.24 -69.46
CA LYS A 395 -28.59 -16.21 -68.63
C LYS A 395 -29.61 -15.19 -68.16
N LEU A 396 -30.54 -14.80 -69.02
CA LEU A 396 -31.67 -13.95 -68.65
C LEU A 396 -32.54 -14.61 -67.57
N ASP A 397 -32.87 -15.90 -67.73
CA ASP A 397 -33.67 -16.64 -66.75
C ASP A 397 -32.96 -16.70 -65.38
N GLN A 398 -31.64 -16.93 -65.37
CA GLN A 398 -30.81 -16.90 -64.17
C GLN A 398 -30.83 -15.53 -63.46
N VAL A 399 -30.56 -14.44 -64.20
CA VAL A 399 -30.57 -13.07 -63.67
C VAL A 399 -31.93 -12.72 -63.05
N LEU A 400 -33.04 -13.14 -63.68
CA LEU A 400 -34.38 -12.92 -63.16
C LEU A 400 -34.64 -13.70 -61.86
N ASP A 401 -34.17 -14.95 -61.78
CA ASP A 401 -34.35 -15.77 -60.58
C ASP A 401 -33.50 -15.30 -59.41
N ASP A 402 -32.26 -14.89 -59.66
CA ASP A 402 -31.39 -14.29 -58.63
C ASP A 402 -31.94 -12.94 -58.15
N GLY A 403 -32.51 -12.13 -59.06
CA GLY A 403 -33.23 -10.90 -58.72
C GLY A 403 -34.45 -11.14 -57.82
N LYS A 404 -35.25 -12.18 -58.10
CA LYS A 404 -36.38 -12.57 -57.23
C LYS A 404 -35.91 -13.01 -55.86
N ARG A 405 -34.85 -13.84 -55.79
CA ARG A 405 -34.28 -14.31 -54.52
C ARG A 405 -33.84 -13.14 -53.64
N LEU A 406 -33.18 -12.15 -54.24
CA LEU A 406 -32.74 -10.95 -53.53
C LEU A 406 -33.92 -10.13 -52.98
N LEU A 407 -34.99 -9.96 -53.75
CA LEU A 407 -36.23 -9.28 -53.32
C LEU A 407 -36.95 -9.98 -52.16
N PHE A 408 -36.88 -11.31 -52.08
CA PHE A 408 -37.46 -12.02 -50.94
C PHE A 408 -36.71 -11.75 -49.63
N SER A 409 -35.40 -11.57 -49.73
CA SER A 409 -34.48 -11.37 -48.61
C SER A 409 -34.40 -9.91 -48.11
N VAL A 410 -34.74 -8.95 -48.97
CA VAL A 410 -34.47 -7.52 -48.73
C VAL A 410 -35.67 -6.64 -49.09
N ILE A 411 -35.96 -5.61 -48.28
CA ILE A 411 -36.90 -4.53 -48.62
C ILE A 411 -36.12 -3.38 -49.26
N PHE A 412 -36.44 -3.03 -50.50
CA PHE A 412 -35.81 -1.89 -51.16
C PHE A 412 -36.38 -0.57 -50.64
N LYS A 413 -35.52 0.32 -50.16
CA LYS A 413 -35.90 1.69 -49.85
C LYS A 413 -36.04 2.45 -51.16
N ARG A 414 -37.27 2.83 -51.53
CA ARG A 414 -37.52 3.67 -52.69
C ARG A 414 -36.89 5.05 -52.42
N SER A 415 -35.81 5.38 -53.11
CA SER A 415 -35.26 6.74 -53.08
C SER A 415 -36.30 7.67 -53.72
N GLY A 416 -36.94 8.50 -52.89
CA GLY A 416 -37.90 9.48 -53.36
C GLY A 416 -37.19 10.71 -53.94
N SER A 417 -37.16 10.82 -55.27
CA SER A 417 -37.43 12.06 -56.03
C SER A 417 -37.14 11.86 -57.53
N PRO A 418 -38.07 12.19 -58.46
CA PRO A 418 -37.81 12.19 -59.89
C PRO A 418 -37.27 13.56 -60.29
N GLN A 419 -35.96 13.78 -60.20
CA GLN A 419 -35.25 14.88 -60.88
C GLN A 419 -33.77 14.84 -60.53
N THR A 420 -32.99 14.14 -61.36
CA THR A 420 -31.72 14.55 -61.96
C THR A 420 -31.15 13.31 -62.64
N GLU A 421 -31.29 13.28 -63.97
CA GLU A 421 -30.37 12.54 -64.83
C GLU A 421 -28.94 13.04 -64.51
N GLU A 422 -27.98 12.12 -64.51
CA GLU A 422 -26.56 12.28 -64.09
C GLU A 422 -26.27 11.86 -62.64
N GLY A 423 -26.18 10.54 -62.46
CA GLY A 423 -25.76 9.88 -61.22
C GLY A 423 -26.12 8.40 -61.28
N GLY A 424 -25.40 7.63 -62.10
CA GLY A 424 -25.69 6.24 -62.40
C GLY A 424 -25.40 5.28 -61.25
N TYR A 425 -26.26 5.24 -60.23
CA TYR A 425 -26.38 4.12 -59.28
C TYR A 425 -27.83 3.99 -58.77
N SER A 426 -28.79 3.87 -59.70
CA SER A 426 -30.09 3.31 -59.34
C SER A 426 -29.91 1.80 -59.30
N SER A 427 -29.89 1.22 -58.10
CA SER A 427 -29.77 -0.21 -57.83
C SER A 427 -30.42 -1.06 -58.92
N ILE A 428 -29.64 -1.96 -59.50
CA ILE A 428 -30.05 -2.89 -60.57
C ILE A 428 -31.31 -3.68 -60.19
N ALA A 429 -31.51 -3.98 -58.90
CA ALA A 429 -32.73 -4.62 -58.42
C ALA A 429 -34.01 -3.79 -58.63
N CYS A 430 -33.92 -2.45 -58.66
CA CYS A 430 -35.04 -1.57 -59.02
C CYS A 430 -35.27 -1.49 -60.55
N ARG A 431 -34.29 -1.91 -61.37
CA ARG A 431 -34.35 -1.86 -62.84
C ARG A 431 -34.73 -3.20 -63.49
N ILE A 432 -34.37 -4.33 -62.87
CA ILE A 432 -34.61 -5.68 -63.40
C ILE A 432 -36.10 -6.07 -63.38
N ILE A 433 -36.92 -5.45 -62.52
CA ILE A 433 -38.34 -5.85 -62.39
C ILE A 433 -39.25 -4.61 -62.51
N PRO A 434 -39.84 -4.36 -63.69
CA PRO A 434 -41.02 -3.51 -63.79
C PRO A 434 -42.21 -4.24 -63.13
N ASN A 435 -43.04 -3.47 -62.42
CA ASN A 435 -44.24 -3.92 -61.67
C ASN A 435 -45.00 -5.10 -62.29
#